data_AF-A0A536GXC9-F1
#
_entry.id   AF-A0A536GXC9-F1
#
_cell.length_a   1.000
_cell.length_b   1.000
_cell.length_c   1.000
_cell.angle_alpha   90.00
_cell.angle_beta   90.00
_cell.angle_gamma   90.00
#
_symmetry.space_group_name_H-M   'P 1'
#
loop_
_entity.id
_entity.type
_entity.pdbx_description
1 polymer ?
#
loop_
_entity_poly.entity_id
_entity_poly.type
_entity_poly.pdbx_seq_one_letter_code
_entity_poly.pdbx_strand_id
1 'polypeptide(L)'
;MDTSKRRTCIALQRKAGDYAVSMGLVGRNVCDGVSFPRIEKYEVRSLTLEQVRQLLEAARGHRVEALWVLALVTGMRRGELLGLKWSDINLSEGVISVQCSLVDVK
;
A
#
# COMPACT_ATOMS: atom_id res chain seq x y z
N MET A 1 -19.40 -2.95 8.22
CA MET A 1 -18.14 -2.16 8.24
C MET A 1 -16.99 -3.12 8.49
N ASP A 2 -16.05 -3.19 7.55
CA ASP A 2 -14.89 -4.09 7.60
C ASP A 2 -14.08 -3.91 8.92
N THR A 3 -13.50 -4.99 9.44
CA THR A 3 -12.82 -5.03 10.74
C THR A 3 -11.57 -4.14 10.74
N SER A 4 -10.87 -4.04 9.60
CA SER A 4 -9.76 -3.11 9.41
C SER A 4 -10.23 -1.65 9.47
N LYS A 5 -11.35 -1.33 8.79
CA LYS A 5 -11.93 0.02 8.84
C LYS A 5 -12.30 0.44 10.26
N ARG A 6 -12.93 -0.46 11.03
CA ARG A 6 -13.26 -0.21 12.45
C ARG A 6 -12.02 0.09 13.29
N ARG A 7 -10.94 -0.68 13.12
CA ARG A 7 -9.66 -0.43 13.81
C ARG A 7 -9.11 0.97 13.47
N THR A 8 -9.10 1.34 12.20
CA THR A 8 -8.61 2.65 11.76
C THR A 8 -9.42 3.80 12.35
N CYS A 9 -10.75 3.69 12.37
CA CYS A 9 -11.61 4.71 12.98
C CYS A 9 -11.32 4.89 14.47
N ILE A 10 -11.22 3.79 15.24
CA ILE A 10 -10.89 3.84 16.68
C ILE A 10 -9.50 4.46 16.90
N ALA A 11 -8.52 4.10 16.05
CA ALA A 11 -7.18 4.66 16.15
C ALA A 11 -7.17 6.18 15.88
N LEU A 12 -7.93 6.64 14.87
CA LEU A 12 -8.07 8.06 14.56
C LEU A 12 -8.76 8.82 15.69
N GLN A 13 -9.86 8.30 16.22
CA GLN A 13 -10.60 8.91 17.32
C GLN A 13 -9.75 9.01 18.59
N ARG A 14 -9.01 7.94 18.93
CA ARG A 14 -8.07 7.98 20.05
C ARG A 14 -7.02 9.06 19.84
N LYS A 15 -6.39 9.12 18.68
CA LYS A 15 -5.37 10.13 18.38
C LYS A 15 -5.92 11.56 18.45
N ALA A 16 -7.14 11.78 17.98
CA ALA A 16 -7.81 13.07 18.10
C ALA A 16 -8.12 13.44 19.56
N GLY A 17 -8.55 12.47 20.37
CA GLY A 17 -8.76 12.65 21.81
C GLY A 17 -7.46 12.96 22.57
N ASP A 18 -6.37 12.28 22.25
CA ASP A 18 -5.05 12.53 22.84
C ASP A 18 -4.58 13.96 22.54
N TYR A 19 -4.80 14.42 21.32
CA TYR A 19 -4.52 15.80 20.92
C TYR A 19 -5.38 16.81 21.69
N ALA A 20 -6.67 16.52 21.90
CA ALA A 20 -7.55 17.39 22.68
C ALA A 20 -7.13 17.48 24.17
N VAL A 21 -6.64 16.37 24.75
CA VAL A 21 -6.08 16.35 26.11
C VAL A 21 -4.79 17.17 26.18
N SER A 22 -3.88 17.01 25.21
CA SER A 22 -2.62 17.77 25.20
C SER A 22 -2.82 19.27 25.06
N MET A 23 -3.92 19.67 24.39
CA MET A 23 -4.34 21.07 24.25
C MET A 23 -5.13 21.58 25.46
N GLY A 24 -5.38 20.75 26.47
CA GLY A 24 -6.16 21.12 27.66
C GLY A 24 -7.65 21.35 27.40
N LEU A 25 -8.17 20.92 26.25
CA LEU A 25 -9.58 21.11 25.86
C LEU A 25 -10.52 20.13 26.58
N VAL A 26 -10.00 18.95 26.93
CA VAL A 26 -10.72 17.92 27.68
C VAL A 26 -9.81 17.34 28.76
N GLY A 27 -10.39 16.97 29.90
CA GLY A 27 -9.62 16.41 31.02
C GLY A 27 -9.15 14.96 30.82
N ARG A 28 -9.71 14.23 29.85
CA ARG A 28 -9.31 12.86 29.50
C ARG A 28 -9.78 12.46 28.11
N ASN A 29 -9.13 11.48 27.51
CA ASN A 29 -9.56 10.91 26.23
C ASN A 29 -10.65 9.84 26.46
N VAL A 30 -11.82 10.04 25.84
CA VAL A 30 -12.97 9.12 25.96
C VAL A 30 -12.67 7.75 25.34
N CYS A 31 -11.70 7.68 24.42
CA CYS A 31 -11.34 6.46 23.71
C CYS A 31 -10.31 5.59 24.43
N ASP A 32 -9.76 5.97 25.59
CA ASP A 32 -8.69 5.23 26.26
C ASP A 32 -9.09 3.81 26.67
N GLY A 33 -10.35 3.60 27.04
CA GLY A 33 -10.89 2.28 27.41
C GLY A 33 -11.36 1.41 26.24
N VAL A 34 -11.31 1.91 25.00
CA VAL A 34 -11.84 1.18 23.84
C VAL A 34 -10.84 0.11 23.38
N SER A 35 -11.26 -1.15 23.33
CA SER A 35 -10.44 -2.23 22.80
C SER A 35 -10.44 -2.21 21.27
N PHE A 36 -9.29 -2.51 20.67
CA PHE A 36 -9.21 -2.68 19.22
C PHE A 36 -9.82 -4.02 18.80
N PRO A 37 -10.56 -4.07 17.68
CA PRO A 37 -10.98 -5.35 17.13
C PRO A 37 -9.74 -6.16 16.75
N ARG A 38 -9.80 -7.47 17.00
CA ARG A 38 -8.76 -8.40 16.61
C ARG A 38 -8.78 -8.51 15.09
N ILE A 39 -7.67 -8.18 14.45
CA ILE A 39 -7.49 -8.44 13.02
C ILE A 39 -6.98 -9.87 12.91
N GLU A 40 -7.74 -10.71 12.21
CA GLU A 40 -7.23 -11.99 11.76
C GLU A 40 -6.10 -11.73 10.77
N LYS A 41 -4.91 -12.25 11.08
CA LYS A 41 -3.78 -12.14 10.16
C LYS A 41 -4.08 -13.02 8.96
N TYR A 42 -4.37 -12.38 7.83
CA TYR A 42 -4.41 -13.07 6.56
C TYR A 42 -2.98 -13.40 6.15
N GLU A 43 -2.68 -14.69 5.94
CA GLU A 43 -1.43 -15.10 5.33
C GLU A 43 -1.43 -14.72 3.85
N VAL A 44 -0.56 -13.79 3.49
CA VAL A 44 -0.36 -13.41 2.09
C VAL A 44 0.29 -14.60 1.39
N ARG A 45 -0.43 -15.22 0.46
CA ARG A 45 0.13 -16.27 -0.40
C ARG A 45 1.02 -15.61 -1.46
N SER A 46 2.33 -15.69 -1.26
CA SER A 46 3.32 -15.28 -2.25
C SER A 46 3.38 -16.29 -3.41
N LEU A 47 3.69 -15.81 -4.61
CA LEU A 47 3.97 -16.67 -5.75
C LEU A 47 5.26 -17.46 -5.52
N THR A 48 5.27 -18.74 -5.89
CA THR A 48 6.52 -19.51 -5.98
C THR A 48 7.31 -19.08 -7.21
N LEU A 49 8.59 -19.46 -7.27
CA LEU A 49 9.44 -19.14 -8.41
C LEU A 49 8.88 -19.73 -9.73
N GLU A 50 8.30 -20.93 -9.68
CA GLU A 50 7.66 -21.59 -10.82
C GLU A 50 6.44 -20.81 -11.28
N GLN A 51 5.62 -20.32 -10.35
CA GLN A 51 4.44 -19.51 -10.66
C GLN A 51 4.83 -18.15 -11.25
N VAL A 52 5.92 -17.54 -10.77
CA VAL A 52 6.47 -16.31 -11.35
C VAL A 52 6.92 -16.54 -12.80
N ARG A 53 7.62 -17.65 -13.08
CA ARG A 53 8.01 -18.01 -14.45
C ARG A 53 6.80 -18.21 -15.36
N GLN A 54 5.79 -18.94 -14.89
CA GLN A 54 4.54 -19.14 -15.63
C GLN A 54 3.83 -17.82 -15.91
N LEU A 55 3.80 -16.89 -14.94
CA LEU A 55 3.22 -15.56 -15.12
C LEU A 55 3.95 -14.76 -16.19
N LEU A 56 5.28 -14.76 -16.18
CA LEU A 56 6.10 -14.04 -17.17
C LEU A 56 5.94 -14.62 -18.57
N GLU A 57 5.91 -15.95 -18.72
CA GLU A 57 5.64 -16.59 -20.00
C GLU A 57 4.24 -16.29 -20.54
N ALA A 58 3.22 -16.29 -19.67
CA ALA A 58 1.86 -15.92 -20.05
C ALA A 58 1.73 -14.44 -20.42
N ALA A 59 2.56 -13.56 -19.84
CA ALA A 59 2.58 -12.14 -20.14
C ALA A 59 3.40 -11.79 -21.40
N ARG A 60 4.25 -12.72 -21.89
CA ARG A 60 5.15 -12.48 -23.03
C ARG A 60 4.38 -12.06 -24.28
N GLY A 61 4.76 -10.94 -24.89
CA GLY A 61 4.12 -10.36 -26.06
C GLY A 61 2.81 -9.61 -25.77
N HIS A 62 2.35 -9.60 -24.52
CA HIS A 62 1.18 -8.82 -24.13
C HIS A 62 1.58 -7.38 -23.79
N ARG A 63 0.67 -6.41 -24.01
CA ARG A 63 0.93 -4.99 -23.73
C ARG A 63 1.33 -4.66 -22.28
N VAL A 64 1.10 -5.59 -21.34
CA VAL A 64 1.42 -5.42 -19.91
C VAL A 64 2.64 -6.23 -19.46
N GLU A 65 3.37 -6.84 -20.39
CA GLU A 65 4.58 -7.61 -20.07
C GLU A 65 5.57 -6.81 -19.24
N ALA A 66 5.94 -5.61 -19.71
CA ALA A 66 6.87 -4.72 -19.03
C ALA A 66 6.39 -4.35 -17.61
N LEU A 67 5.08 -4.18 -17.41
CA LEU A 67 4.50 -3.88 -16.10
C LEU A 67 4.75 -5.04 -15.11
N TRP A 68 4.52 -6.28 -15.54
CA TRP A 68 4.73 -7.46 -14.71
C TRP A 68 6.20 -7.71 -14.41
N VAL A 69 7.07 -7.56 -15.41
CA VAL A 69 8.52 -7.65 -15.24
C VAL A 69 8.99 -6.64 -14.20
N LEU A 70 8.60 -5.37 -14.34
CA LEU A 70 8.97 -4.33 -13.37
C LEU A 70 8.42 -4.63 -11.99
N ALA A 71 7.15 -5.02 -11.85
CA ALA A 71 6.55 -5.35 -10.57
C ALA A 71 7.33 -6.45 -9.81
N LEU A 72 7.75 -7.48 -10.53
CA LEU A 72 8.45 -8.64 -9.96
C LEU A 72 9.92 -8.34 -9.64
N VAL A 73 10.61 -7.56 -10.48
CA VAL A 73 12.04 -7.29 -10.34
C VAL A 73 12.32 -6.13 -9.38
N THR A 74 11.47 -5.11 -9.36
CA THR A 74 11.69 -3.89 -8.56
C THR A 74 10.91 -3.89 -7.24
N GLY A 75 9.83 -4.66 -7.13
CA GLY A 75 8.93 -4.65 -5.97
C GLY A 75 8.11 -3.37 -5.82
N MET A 76 8.02 -2.53 -6.85
CA MET A 76 7.24 -1.29 -6.84
C MET A 76 5.76 -1.55 -6.54
N ARG A 77 5.12 -0.62 -5.83
CA ARG A 77 3.68 -0.70 -5.55
C ARG A 77 2.89 -0.44 -6.83
N ARG A 78 1.67 -1.00 -6.91
CA ARG A 78 0.77 -0.82 -8.06
C ARG A 78 0.56 0.66 -8.44
N GLY A 79 0.38 1.54 -7.46
CA GLY A 79 0.22 2.98 -7.71
C GLY A 79 1.47 3.61 -8.33
N GLU A 80 2.66 3.19 -7.88
CA GLU A 80 3.95 3.67 -8.37
C GLU A 80 4.18 3.20 -9.82
N LEU A 81 3.92 1.92 -10.11
CA LEU A 81 4.02 1.35 -11.46
C LEU A 81 3.09 2.06 -12.46
N LEU A 82 1.85 2.32 -12.05
CA LEU A 82 0.86 2.98 -12.90
C LEU A 82 1.07 4.50 -13.02
N GLY A 83 1.82 5.09 -12.08
CA GLY A 83 2.18 6.52 -12.10
C GLY A 83 3.47 6.83 -12.85
N LEU A 84 4.24 5.81 -13.25
CA LEU A 84 5.56 5.96 -13.84
C LEU A 84 5.52 6.75 -15.16
N LYS A 85 6.40 7.75 -15.29
CA LYS A 85 6.55 8.56 -16.51
C LYS A 85 7.86 8.22 -17.23
N TRP A 86 7.92 8.50 -18.53
CA TRP A 86 9.15 8.35 -19.31
C TRP A 86 10.31 9.20 -18.78
N SER A 87 10.03 10.36 -18.18
CA SER A 87 11.03 11.23 -17.52
C SER A 87 11.71 10.57 -16.33
N ASP A 88 11.08 9.56 -15.74
CA ASP A 88 11.52 8.92 -14.51
C ASP A 88 12.45 7.72 -14.77
N ILE A 89 12.65 7.37 -16.05
CA ILE A 89 13.37 6.17 -16.49
C ILE A 89 14.69 6.59 -17.16
N ASN A 90 15.81 6.24 -16.53
CA ASN A 90 17.13 6.34 -17.13
C ASN A 90 17.57 4.96 -17.65
N LEU A 91 17.33 4.69 -18.93
CA LEU A 91 17.71 3.41 -19.55
C LEU A 91 19.22 3.21 -19.69
N SER A 92 20.00 4.29 -19.82
CA SER A 92 21.47 4.21 -19.88
C SER A 92 22.09 3.75 -18.57
N GLU A 93 21.51 4.15 -17.44
CA GLU A 93 21.99 3.77 -16.11
C GLU A 93 21.22 2.58 -15.51
N GLY A 94 20.12 2.15 -16.14
CA GLY A 94 19.25 1.10 -15.61
C GLY A 94 18.51 1.53 -14.34
N VAL A 95 18.24 2.82 -14.17
CA VAL A 95 17.65 3.40 -12.96
C VAL A 95 16.23 3.88 -13.22
N ILE A 96 15.33 3.59 -12.27
CA ILE A 96 13.97 4.11 -12.23
C ILE A 96 13.81 4.97 -10.98
N SER A 97 13.33 6.20 -11.16
CA SER A 97 13.06 7.14 -10.07
C SER A 97 11.57 7.15 -9.73
N VAL A 98 11.18 6.62 -8.58
CA VAL A 98 9.76 6.60 -8.17
C VAL A 98 9.34 7.96 -7.63
N GLN A 99 8.81 8.82 -8.50
CA GLN A 99 8.46 10.22 -8.15
C GLN A 99 6.99 10.43 -7.81
N CYS A 100 6.09 9.57 -8.30
CA CYS A 100 4.66 9.71 -8.05
C CYS A 100 3.97 8.36 -7.97
N SER A 101 2.74 8.39 -7.47
CA SER A 101 1.85 7.23 -7.40
C SER A 101 0.48 7.63 -7.91
N LEU A 102 -0.09 6.82 -8.79
CA LEU A 102 -1.47 6.96 -9.21
C LEU A 102 -2.39 6.61 -8.05
N VAL A 103 -3.25 7.56 -7.68
CA VAL A 103 -4.26 7.39 -6.64
C VAL A 103 -5.63 7.45 -7.31
N ASP A 104 -6.43 6.40 -7.11
CA ASP A 104 -7.83 6.39 -7.53
C ASP A 104 -8.65 7.20 -6.50
N VAL A 105 -9.20 8.33 -6.94
CA VAL A 105 -10.04 9.18 -6.11
C VAL A 105 -11.49 8.88 -6.49
N LYS A 106 -12.16 8.09 -5.63
CA LYS A 106 -13.59 7.80 -5.71
C LYS A 106 -14.38 8.70 -4.78
#